data_AF-A0A534PA32-F1
#
_entry.id   AF-A0A534PA32-F1
#
_cell.length_a   1.000
_cell.length_b   1.000
_cell.length_c   1.000
_cell.angle_alpha   90.00
_cell.angle_beta   90.00
_cell.angle_gamma   90.00
#
_symmetry.space_group_name_H-M   'P 1'
#
loop_
_entity.id
_entity.type
_entity.pdbx_description
1 polymer ?
#
loop_
_entity_poly.entity_id
_entity_poly.type
_entity_poly.pdbx_seq_one_letter_code
_entity_poly.pdbx_strand_id
1 'polypeptide(L)'
;ETTRDGQFSLEEVACLAACGSAPAALVNNFSYVENVTPQSLDALIKKLRDEPGLTMAPGPMPRLPDPHHHDERQEAPQATGSLGQPALTTAAEAGSTERKP
;
A
#
# COMPACT_ATOMS: atom_id res chain seq x y z
N GLU A 1 18.06 3.62 2.36
CA GLU A 1 19.46 3.55 2.84
C GLU A 1 19.56 2.56 3.99
N THR A 2 20.65 1.82 4.15
CA THR A 2 20.84 0.86 5.26
C THR A 2 22.10 1.20 6.04
N THR A 3 22.02 1.09 7.35
CA THR A 3 23.13 1.31 8.28
C THR A 3 24.25 0.28 8.08
N ARG A 4 25.51 0.64 8.40
CA ARG A 4 26.67 -0.25 8.20
C ARG A 4 26.61 -1.53 9.02
N ASP A 5 26.00 -1.44 10.19
CA ASP A 5 25.73 -2.57 11.09
C ASP A 5 24.58 -3.46 10.60
N GLY A 6 23.86 -3.05 9.55
CA GLY A 6 22.79 -3.85 8.93
C GLY A 6 21.52 -4.00 9.78
N GLN A 7 21.43 -3.31 10.91
CA GLN A 7 20.30 -3.44 11.84
C GLN A 7 19.10 -2.56 11.44
N PHE A 8 19.36 -1.41 10.81
CA PHE A 8 18.32 -0.47 10.42
C PHE A 8 18.41 -0.12 8.94
N SER A 9 17.25 -0.08 8.29
CA SER A 9 17.04 0.47 6.96
C SER A 9 16.06 1.63 7.04
N LEU A 10 16.40 2.73 6.39
CA LEU A 10 15.55 3.91 6.23
C LEU A 10 14.99 3.91 4.81
N GLU A 11 13.66 3.97 4.73
CA GLU A 11 12.91 4.05 3.48
C GLU A 11 11.94 5.22 3.57
N GLU A 12 11.94 6.05 2.53
CA GLU A 12 10.94 7.10 2.38
C GLU A 12 9.67 6.48 1.80
N VAL A 13 8.57 6.69 2.49
CA VAL A 13 7.25 6.24 2.07
C VAL A 13 6.36 7.44 1.78
N ALA A 14 5.32 7.20 0.99
CA ALA A 14 4.32 8.20 0.73
C ALA A 14 3.41 8.39 1.96
N CYS A 15 2.10 8.54 1.75
CA CYS A 15 1.17 8.78 2.84
C CYS A 15 1.10 7.61 3.84
N LEU A 16 1.31 7.91 5.12
CA LEU A 16 1.08 7.00 6.26
C LEU A 16 -0.32 7.13 6.87
N ALA A 17 -1.20 7.96 6.29
CA ALA A 17 -2.53 8.30 6.82
C ALA A 17 -2.54 8.85 8.27
N ALA A 18 -1.39 9.24 8.81
CA ALA A 18 -1.22 9.80 10.15
C ALA A 18 -1.05 11.33 10.13
N CYS A 19 -1.71 12.03 9.20
CA CYS A 19 -1.52 13.48 9.02
C CYS A 19 -1.95 14.30 10.24
N GLY A 20 -2.94 13.82 11.01
CA GLY A 20 -3.44 14.52 12.21
C GLY A 20 -2.48 14.49 13.40
N SER A 21 -1.50 13.59 13.38
CA SER A 21 -0.53 13.34 14.44
C SER A 21 0.91 13.38 13.91
N ALA A 22 1.09 13.96 12.73
CA ALA A 22 2.39 14.12 12.11
C ALA A 22 3.31 14.98 13.01
N PRO A 23 4.64 14.72 13.02
CA PRO A 23 5.38 13.75 12.21
C PRO A 23 5.19 12.28 12.64
N ALA A 24 5.26 11.34 11.70
CA ALA A 24 5.05 9.91 11.96
C ALA A 24 6.12 9.03 11.29
N ALA A 25 6.38 7.86 11.89
CA ALA A 25 7.27 6.83 11.36
C ALA A 25 6.61 5.46 11.42
N LEU A 26 6.94 4.58 10.47
CA LEU A 26 6.47 3.19 10.43
C LEU A 26 7.65 2.26 10.69
N VAL A 27 7.53 1.40 11.70
CA VAL A 27 8.57 0.42 12.05
C VAL A 27 8.13 -0.97 11.60
N ASN A 28 9.00 -1.65 10.86
CA ASN A 28 8.82 -3.02 10.38
C ASN A 28 7.47 -3.26 9.67
N ASN A 29 6.91 -2.27 8.98
CA ASN A 29 5.60 -2.31 8.30
C ASN A 29 4.36 -2.59 9.18
N PHE A 30 4.50 -2.50 10.50
CA PHE A 30 3.41 -2.89 11.40
C PHE A 30 3.13 -1.92 12.53
N SER A 31 4.10 -1.13 12.95
CA SER A 31 3.96 -0.25 14.12
C SER A 31 4.05 1.21 13.71
N TYR A 32 2.95 1.95 13.90
CA TYR A 32 2.92 3.40 13.71
C TYR A 32 3.43 4.10 14.96
N VAL A 33 4.38 5.00 14.79
CA VAL A 33 4.87 5.90 15.83
C VAL A 33 4.52 7.32 15.41
N GLU A 34 3.66 7.97 16.19
CA GLU A 34 3.09 9.29 15.91
C GLU A 34 3.71 10.35 16.83
N ASN A 35 3.54 11.64 16.49
CA ASN A 35 4.10 12.78 17.22
C ASN A 35 5.62 12.70 17.41
N VAL A 36 6.33 12.24 16.38
CA VAL A 36 7.77 11.98 16.44
C VAL A 36 8.54 13.30 16.53
N THR A 37 9.45 13.37 17.50
CA THR A 37 10.48 14.39 17.65
C THR A 37 11.87 13.78 17.41
N PRO A 38 12.91 14.57 17.13
CA PRO A 38 14.28 14.03 17.00
C PRO A 38 14.70 13.22 18.23
N GLN A 39 14.42 13.73 19.44
CA GLN A 39 14.78 13.07 20.70
C GLN A 39 14.01 11.76 20.92
N SER A 40 12.72 11.73 20.58
CA SER A 40 11.93 10.50 20.71
C SER A 40 12.32 9.46 19.67
N LEU A 41 12.75 9.88 18.48
CA LEU A 41 13.27 8.98 17.45
C LEU A 41 14.60 8.35 17.88
N ASP A 42 15.53 9.13 18.44
CA ASP A 42 16.78 8.59 19.00
C ASP A 42 16.51 7.56 20.10
N ALA A 43 15.58 7.86 21.01
CA ALA A 43 15.17 6.95 22.06
C ALA A 43 14.53 5.66 21.49
N LEU A 44 13.71 5.79 20.45
CA LEU A 44 13.09 4.66 19.75
C LEU A 44 14.15 3.75 19.11
N ILE A 45 15.11 4.32 18.38
CA ILE A 45 16.19 3.56 17.73
C ILE A 45 17.02 2.82 18.77
N LYS A 46 17.36 3.48 19.90
CA LYS A 46 18.07 2.84 21.00
C LYS A 46 17.28 1.67 21.57
N LYS A 47 15.98 1.86 21.84
CA LYS A 47 15.10 0.80 22.35
C LYS A 47 15.04 -0.38 21.38
N LEU A 48 14.88 -0.13 20.09
CA LEU A 48 14.79 -1.16 19.06
C LEU A 48 16.08 -1.95 18.87
N ARG A 49 17.24 -1.37 19.22
CA ARG A 49 18.52 -2.08 19.19
C ARG A 49 18.63 -3.12 20.30
N ASP A 50 18.11 -2.83 21.49
CA ASP A 50 18.06 -3.78 22.61
C ASP A 50 16.90 -4.78 22.45
N GLU A 51 15.72 -4.29 22.03
CA GLU A 51 14.48 -5.06 21.90
C GLU A 51 13.84 -4.81 20.52
N PRO A 52 14.14 -5.64 19.50
CA PRO A 52 13.70 -5.39 18.11
C PRO A 52 12.19 -5.54 17.88
N GLY A 53 11.42 -5.90 18.92
CA GLY A 53 9.98 -6.09 18.86
C GLY A 53 9.18 -4.86 19.28
N LEU A 54 8.24 -4.45 18.43
CA LEU A 54 7.11 -3.59 18.82
C LEU A 54 5.80 -4.36 18.66
N THR A 55 4.83 -4.06 19.52
CA THR A 55 3.48 -4.58 19.37
C THR A 55 2.89 -4.03 18.07
N MET A 56 2.37 -4.95 17.25
CA MET A 56 1.68 -4.65 16.00
C MET A 56 0.58 -3.60 16.24
N ALA A 57 0.47 -2.61 15.35
CA ALA A 57 -0.65 -1.69 15.38
C ALA A 57 -1.97 -2.48 15.20
N PRO A 58 -3.04 -2.10 15.89
CA PRO A 58 -4.34 -2.73 15.69
C PRO A 58 -4.76 -2.62 14.22
N GLY A 59 -5.35 -3.69 13.70
CA GLY A 59 -5.89 -3.68 12.35
C GLY A 59 -6.95 -2.58 12.18
N PRO A 60 -7.18 -2.11 10.94
CA PRO A 60 -8.22 -1.13 10.69
C PRO A 60 -9.56 -1.67 11.19
N MET A 61 -10.35 -0.79 11.80
CA MET A 61 -11.71 -1.18 12.16
C MET A 61 -12.46 -1.58 10.89
N PRO A 62 -13.28 -2.65 10.94
CA PRO A 62 -14.12 -3.01 9.81
C PRO A 62 -15.01 -1.80 9.48
N ARG A 63 -15.12 -1.49 8.19
CA ARG A 63 -16.12 -0.53 7.72
C ARG A 63 -17.49 -1.13 7.96
N LEU A 64 -18.15 -0.68 9.02
CA LEU A 64 -19.56 -1.02 9.24
C LEU A 64 -20.39 -0.33 8.15
N PRO A 65 -21.41 -1.00 7.61
CA PRO A 65 -22.32 -0.37 6.66
C PRO A 65 -22.99 0.83 7.34
N ASP A 66 -23.00 1.97 6.65
CA ASP A 66 -23.68 3.16 7.14
C ASP A 66 -25.20 2.90 7.18
N PRO A 67 -25.88 3.13 8.31
CA PRO A 67 -27.32 2.83 8.44
C PRO A 67 -28.22 3.75 7.60
N HIS A 68 -27.66 4.83 7.05
CA HIS A 68 -28.31 5.76 6.12
C HIS A 68 -27.80 5.59 4.69
N HIS A 69 -26.86 4.67 4.43
CA HIS A 69 -26.62 4.17 3.08
C HIS A 69 -27.87 3.41 2.67
N HIS A 70 -28.67 4.05 1.83
CA HIS A 70 -29.47 3.28 0.88
C HIS A 70 -28.46 2.49 0.07
N ASP A 71 -28.45 1.17 0.24
CA ASP A 71 -27.72 0.27 -0.64
C ASP A 71 -28.19 0.60 -2.06
N GLU A 72 -27.39 1.37 -2.79
CA GLU A 72 -27.64 1.61 -4.19
C GLU A 72 -27.49 0.24 -4.80
N ARG A 73 -28.64 -0.40 -5.03
CA ARG A 73 -28.75 -1.71 -5.64
C ARG A 73 -27.85 -1.63 -6.85
N GLN A 74 -26.70 -2.30 -6.79
CA GLN A 74 -25.91 -2.54 -7.98
C GLN A 74 -26.80 -3.43 -8.84
N GLU A 75 -27.69 -2.82 -9.62
CA GLU A 75 -28.26 -3.44 -10.80
C GLU A 75 -27.06 -4.00 -11.55
N ALA A 76 -27.14 -5.32 -11.80
CA ALA A 76 -26.06 -6.15 -12.29
C ALA A 76 -25.15 -5.35 -13.22
N PRO A 77 -23.81 -5.46 -13.09
CA PRO A 77 -22.90 -4.62 -13.87
C PRO A 77 -23.38 -4.66 -15.32
N GLN A 78 -23.70 -3.49 -15.87
CA GLN A 78 -24.01 -3.35 -17.29
C GLN A 78 -22.71 -3.62 -18.04
N ALA A 79 -22.30 -4.89 -18.07
CA ALA A 79 -21.35 -5.43 -18.98
C ALA A 79 -21.99 -5.30 -20.36
N THR A 80 -21.93 -4.08 -20.93
CA THR A 80 -22.36 -3.84 -22.29
C THR A 80 -21.38 -4.44 -23.30
N GLY A 81 -20.26 -5.01 -22.84
CA GLY A 81 -19.47 -5.93 -23.63
C GLY A 81 -20.21 -7.27 -23.74
N SER A 82 -20.77 -7.56 -24.90
CA SER A 82 -21.37 -8.88 -25.15
C SER A 82 -20.31 -9.94 -24.89
N LEU A 83 -20.60 -10.89 -24.00
CA LEU A 83 -19.76 -12.07 -23.78
C LEU A 83 -19.51 -12.76 -25.12
N GLY A 84 -18.29 -12.66 -25.65
CA GLY A 84 -17.90 -13.29 -26.92
C GLY A 84 -16.94 -12.49 -27.81
N GLN A 85 -16.62 -11.23 -27.52
CA GLN A 85 -15.61 -10.51 -28.29
C GLN A 85 -14.22 -10.70 -27.66
N PRO A 86 -13.24 -11.29 -28.38
CA PRO A 86 -11.88 -11.33 -27.87
C PRO A 86 -11.33 -9.90 -27.78
N ALA A 87 -10.60 -9.62 -26.71
CA ALA A 87 -9.90 -8.35 -26.52
C ALA A 87 -9.08 -8.07 -27.78
N LEU A 88 -9.40 -6.96 -28.45
CA LEU A 88 -8.58 -6.40 -29.53
C LEU A 88 -7.20 -6.09 -28.93
N THR A 89 -6.29 -7.06 -29.01
CA THR A 89 -4.87 -6.81 -28.82
C THR A 89 -4.45 -5.87 -29.94
N THR A 90 -3.90 -4.72 -29.56
CA THR A 90 -3.30 -3.81 -30.53
C THR A 90 -2.14 -4.55 -31.18
N ALA A 91 -2.27 -4.82 -32.49
CA ALA A 91 -1.23 -5.47 -33.26
C ALA A 91 -0.02 -4.54 -33.32
N ALA A 92 1.10 -4.96 -32.73
CA ALA A 92 2.39 -4.38 -33.01
C ALA A 92 2.83 -4.81 -34.43
N GLU A 93 3.05 -3.82 -35.27
CA GLU A 93 3.54 -3.93 -36.65
C GLU A 93 4.88 -4.69 -36.69
N ALA A 94 4.95 -5.79 -37.46
CA ALA A 94 6.22 -6.38 -37.90
C ALA A 94 6.04 -7.25 -39.16
N GLY A 95 6.43 -6.69 -40.32
CA GLY A 95 7.25 -7.36 -41.33
C GLY A 95 6.60 -8.35 -42.31
N SER A 96 6.48 -7.92 -43.56
CA SER A 96 6.33 -8.74 -44.77
C SER A 96 7.34 -9.91 -44.83
N THR A 97 6.92 -11.09 -45.27
CA THR A 97 7.24 -11.67 -46.61
C THR A 97 6.67 -13.10 -46.74
N GLU A 98 5.75 -13.26 -47.69
CA GLU A 98 5.49 -14.39 -48.60
C GLU A 98 5.89 -15.84 -48.23
N ARG A 99 4.89 -16.73 -48.24
CA ARG A 99 4.97 -18.04 -48.93
C ARG A 99 3.57 -18.62 -49.15
N LYS A 100 3.06 -18.51 -50.38
CA LYS A 100 2.00 -19.37 -50.93
C LYS A 100 2.72 -20.51 -51.68
N PRO A 101 2.16 -21.74 -51.73
CA PRO A 101 2.88 -23.02 -51.58
C PRO A 101 4.03 -23.24 -52.57
#